data_AF-A0A7C3D0L8-F1
#
_entry.id   AF-A0A7C3D0L8-F1
#
_cell.length_a   1.000
_cell.length_b   1.000
_cell.length_c   1.000
_cell.angle_alpha   90.00
_cell.angle_beta   90.00
_cell.angle_gamma   90.00
#
_symmetry.space_group_name_H-M   'P 1'
#
loop_
_entity.id
_entity.type
_entity.pdbx_description
1 polymer ?
#
loop_
_entity_poly.entity_id
_entity_poly.type
_entity_poly.pdbx_seq_one_letter_code
_entity_poly.pdbx_strand_id
1 'polypeptide(L)'
;MVLRDYFHGHLILWFLLLVILASLVPVSVSASEASCFSRVTYATPAELRAKRGLYILIDETAPLTKAMVAKVQSLVKGWGKPGDMIKIARFSASYRGLYPELLFSRKVEAMPDDAYMFNLHYRDKVSIKECLEEQKNRFKKDFPIKLTAALKHLNPKIPKTELLGSLKQLSKKLVVPNEALSKTVLLVSDGMENSSVISFYKNKNLRSFNVKATISKLRRKGMMGFWKNTKVYMYGTGLMPDKKRYADPKTVQNLKYFWERYFVAGGAKSAEIGTPELLLTALN
;
A
#
# COMPACT_ATOMS: atom_id res chain seq x y z
N MET A 1 58.66 44.70 16.99
CA MET A 1 59.18 43.42 16.46
C MET A 1 59.24 42.49 17.66
N VAL A 2 58.28 41.62 17.97
CA VAL A 2 57.60 40.60 17.15
C VAL A 2 56.16 40.45 17.62
N LEU A 3 55.22 40.46 16.68
CA LEU A 3 53.84 39.99 16.84
C LEU A 3 53.84 38.47 16.90
N ARG A 4 53.28 37.86 17.96
CA ARG A 4 52.79 36.49 17.88
C ARG A 4 51.73 36.19 18.94
N ASP A 5 50.74 35.44 18.47
CA ASP A 5 49.92 34.51 19.26
C ASP A 5 48.80 35.10 20.14
N TYR A 6 47.70 35.58 19.55
CA TYR A 6 46.41 35.65 20.27
C TYR A 6 45.18 35.71 19.34
N PHE A 7 45.09 34.86 18.31
CA PHE A 7 43.90 34.92 17.43
C PHE A 7 43.42 33.58 16.85
N HIS A 8 43.55 32.44 17.53
CA HIS A 8 43.05 31.14 17.01
C HIS A 8 42.13 30.35 17.96
N GLY A 9 41.75 30.88 19.13
CA GLY A 9 41.02 30.11 20.15
C GLY A 9 39.48 30.15 20.09
N HIS A 10 38.85 31.19 19.53
CA HIS A 10 37.40 31.40 19.73
C HIS A 10 36.51 31.16 18.51
N LEU A 11 37.08 31.02 17.30
CA LEU A 11 36.27 30.82 16.10
C LEU A 11 35.82 29.37 15.87
N ILE A 12 36.52 28.40 16.47
CA ILE A 12 36.23 26.96 16.28
C ILE A 12 35.11 26.48 17.22
N LEU A 13 34.95 27.11 18.39
CA LEU A 13 33.92 26.72 19.36
C LEU A 13 32.49 27.11 18.90
N TRP A 14 32.35 28.18 18.13
CA TRP A 14 31.04 28.62 17.62
C TRP A 14 30.58 27.83 16.39
N PHE A 15 31.50 27.27 15.60
CA PHE A 15 31.14 26.42 14.45
C PHE A 15 30.73 25.00 14.84
N LEU A 16 31.22 24.48 15.98
CA LEU A 16 30.83 23.16 16.49
C LEU A 16 29.46 23.14 17.19
N LEU A 17 28.97 24.27 17.68
CA LEU A 17 27.64 24.34 18.31
C LEU A 17 26.48 24.46 17.30
N LEU A 18 26.77 24.90 16.06
CA LEU A 18 25.75 25.14 15.03
C LEU A 18 25.48 23.92 14.13
N VAL A 19 26.34 22.89 14.17
CA VAL A 19 26.18 21.65 13.37
C VAL A 19 25.34 20.58 14.09
N ILE A 20 25.13 20.69 15.40
CA ILE A 20 24.36 19.69 16.17
C ILE A 20 22.83 19.93 16.08
N LEU A 21 22.37 21.12 15.65
CA LEU A 21 20.94 21.44 15.59
C LEU A 21 20.21 21.00 14.29
N ALA A 22 20.90 20.34 13.35
CA ALA A 22 20.37 20.11 12.00
C ALA A 22 19.88 18.67 11.69
N SER A 23 19.72 17.79 12.69
CA SER A 23 19.37 16.37 12.42
C SER A 23 18.22 15.81 13.25
N LEU A 24 17.26 16.63 13.67
CA LEU A 24 15.94 16.14 14.06
C LEU A 24 15.03 16.15 12.83
N VAL A 25 15.22 15.19 11.93
CA VAL A 25 14.18 14.89 10.93
C VAL A 25 13.07 14.14 11.68
N PRO A 26 11.86 14.70 11.82
CA PRO A 26 10.76 13.97 12.43
C PRO A 26 10.43 12.78 11.54
N VAL A 27 10.81 11.59 11.98
CA VAL A 27 10.26 10.34 11.44
C VAL A 27 8.79 10.35 11.84
N SER A 28 7.94 10.76 10.89
CA SER A 28 6.50 10.71 11.05
C SER A 28 6.06 9.25 10.99
N VAL A 29 6.21 8.53 12.10
CA VAL A 29 5.46 7.29 12.32
C VAL A 29 4.01 7.72 12.39
N SER A 30 3.21 7.31 11.39
CA SER A 30 1.76 7.50 11.44
C SER A 30 1.22 6.74 12.64
N ALA A 31 1.07 7.41 13.78
CA ALA A 31 0.44 6.85 14.96
C ALA A 31 -0.94 6.29 14.56
N SER A 32 -1.22 5.04 14.95
CA SER A 32 -2.55 4.46 14.75
C SER A 32 -3.56 5.30 15.53
N GLU A 33 -4.63 5.73 14.86
CA GLU A 33 -5.71 6.47 15.49
C GLU A 33 -6.28 5.68 16.67
N ALA A 34 -6.47 6.34 17.81
CA ALA A 34 -7.05 5.71 18.98
C ALA A 34 -8.48 5.22 18.66
N SER A 35 -8.80 4.01 19.15
CA SER A 35 -10.13 3.42 18.95
C SER A 35 -11.19 4.28 19.64
N CYS A 36 -12.38 4.38 19.04
CA CYS A 36 -13.52 5.07 19.66
C CYS A 36 -13.95 4.42 20.97
N PHE A 37 -13.70 3.13 21.14
CA PHE A 37 -13.98 2.41 22.38
C PHE A 37 -13.00 2.76 23.51
N SER A 38 -11.86 3.39 23.19
CA SER A 38 -10.93 3.90 24.22
C SER A 38 -11.41 5.21 24.88
N ARG A 39 -12.47 5.84 24.37
CA ARG A 39 -13.07 7.06 24.96
C ARG A 39 -13.94 6.76 26.19
N VAL A 40 -14.21 5.48 26.48
CA VAL A 40 -15.10 5.05 27.57
C VAL A 40 -14.38 4.03 28.45
N THR A 41 -14.81 3.88 29.70
CA THR A 41 -14.17 2.99 30.70
C THR A 41 -14.70 1.56 30.70
N TYR A 42 -15.36 1.14 29.62
CA TYR A 42 -15.94 -0.19 29.46
C TYR A 42 -14.95 -1.14 28.77
N ALA A 43 -15.17 -2.45 28.96
CA ALA A 43 -14.47 -3.46 28.16
C ALA A 43 -14.69 -3.18 26.68
N THR A 44 -13.68 -3.39 25.84
CA THR A 44 -13.80 -3.23 24.39
C THR A 44 -14.71 -4.31 23.78
N PRO A 45 -15.43 -4.02 22.67
CA PRO A 45 -16.20 -5.04 21.96
C PRO A 45 -15.36 -6.27 21.60
N ALA A 46 -15.98 -7.46 21.61
CA ALA A 46 -15.30 -8.72 21.34
C ALA A 46 -14.70 -8.80 19.92
N GLU A 47 -15.30 -8.11 18.95
CA GLU A 47 -14.80 -8.02 17.58
C GLU A 47 -14.38 -6.58 17.25
N LEU A 48 -13.09 -6.39 17.04
CA LEU A 48 -12.49 -5.09 16.68
C LEU A 48 -11.96 -5.06 15.24
N ARG A 49 -11.96 -6.21 14.54
CA ARG A 49 -11.50 -6.30 13.16
C ARG A 49 -12.46 -5.57 12.25
N ALA A 50 -11.92 -5.00 11.18
CA ALA A 50 -12.74 -4.48 10.11
C ALA A 50 -13.52 -5.62 9.44
N LYS A 51 -14.77 -5.34 9.04
CA LYS A 51 -15.55 -6.25 8.19
C LYS A 51 -14.86 -6.45 6.84
N ARG A 52 -14.29 -5.37 6.29
CA ARG A 52 -13.58 -5.38 5.00
C ARG A 52 -12.29 -4.58 5.06
N GLY A 53 -11.20 -5.13 4.54
CA GLY A 53 -9.91 -4.46 4.42
C GLY A 53 -9.52 -4.26 2.95
N LEU A 54 -9.21 -3.03 2.54
CA LEU A 54 -8.61 -2.71 1.26
C LEU A 54 -7.12 -2.38 1.44
N TYR A 55 -6.28 -3.07 0.68
CA TYR A 55 -4.83 -2.82 0.63
C TYR A 55 -4.49 -2.32 -0.77
N ILE A 56 -4.24 -1.02 -0.90
CA ILE A 56 -3.84 -0.40 -2.16
C ILE A 56 -2.31 -0.41 -2.21
N LEU A 57 -1.74 -1.23 -3.09
CA LEU A 57 -0.29 -1.36 -3.27
C LEU A 57 0.09 -0.69 -4.58
N ILE A 58 0.92 0.35 -4.52
CA ILE A 58 1.25 1.19 -5.67
C ILE A 58 2.72 0.98 -6.03
N ASP A 59 2.94 0.49 -7.24
CA ASP A 59 4.25 0.46 -7.88
C ASP A 59 4.57 1.86 -8.41
N GLU A 60 5.57 2.52 -7.83
CA GLU A 60 5.97 3.87 -8.20
C GLU A 60 6.45 3.95 -9.66
N THR A 61 6.87 2.83 -10.25
CA THR A 61 7.42 2.81 -11.62
C THR A 61 6.32 2.75 -12.70
N ALA A 62 5.07 2.55 -12.31
CA ALA A 62 3.96 2.37 -13.25
C ALA A 62 3.70 3.64 -14.09
N PRO A 63 3.68 3.56 -15.44
CA PRO A 63 3.48 4.71 -16.32
C PRO A 63 1.98 5.05 -16.50
N LEU A 64 1.29 5.37 -15.41
CA LEU A 64 -0.16 5.68 -15.45
C LEU A 64 -0.45 7.03 -16.12
N THR A 65 -1.51 7.07 -16.93
CA THR A 65 -2.05 8.34 -17.46
C THR A 65 -3.00 9.00 -16.46
N LYS A 66 -3.34 10.28 -16.66
CA LYS A 66 -4.35 10.99 -15.84
C LYS A 66 -5.70 10.26 -15.78
N ALA A 67 -6.15 9.70 -16.91
CA ALA A 67 -7.39 8.92 -16.98
C ALA A 67 -7.31 7.63 -16.14
N MET A 68 -6.14 6.98 -16.12
CA MET A 68 -5.90 5.78 -15.32
C MET A 68 -5.89 6.09 -13.83
N VAL A 69 -5.27 7.21 -13.43
CA VAL A 69 -5.33 7.71 -12.05
C VAL A 69 -6.78 7.96 -11.63
N ALA A 70 -7.57 8.63 -12.46
CA ALA A 70 -8.99 8.87 -12.20
C ALA A 70 -9.79 7.55 -12.08
N LYS A 71 -9.46 6.54 -12.89
CA LYS A 71 -10.07 5.21 -12.78
C LYS A 71 -9.73 4.53 -11.46
N VAL A 72 -8.47 4.57 -11.02
CA VAL A 72 -8.06 4.02 -9.69
C VAL A 72 -8.87 4.70 -8.57
N GLN A 73 -8.99 6.02 -8.60
CA GLN A 73 -9.79 6.77 -7.62
C GLN A 73 -11.26 6.35 -7.65
N SER A 74 -11.83 6.14 -8.85
CA SER A 74 -13.21 5.69 -9.03
C SER A 74 -13.44 4.28 -8.45
N LEU A 75 -12.52 3.34 -8.69
CA LEU A 75 -12.61 1.97 -8.17
C LEU A 75 -12.76 1.92 -6.65
N VAL A 76 -12.11 2.84 -5.94
CA VAL A 76 -12.08 2.84 -4.48
C VAL A 76 -13.05 3.84 -3.84
N LYS A 77 -13.83 4.58 -4.63
CA LYS A 77 -14.76 5.62 -4.15
C LYS A 77 -15.81 5.10 -3.16
N GLY A 78 -16.18 3.82 -3.27
CA GLY A 78 -17.18 3.18 -2.41
C GLY A 78 -16.69 2.72 -1.03
N TRP A 79 -15.42 2.94 -0.70
CA TRP A 79 -14.82 2.54 0.58
C TRP A 79 -14.86 3.67 1.62
N GLY A 80 -14.69 3.30 2.90
CA GLY A 80 -14.80 4.22 4.03
C GLY A 80 -16.13 4.14 4.76
N LYS A 81 -16.87 3.04 4.56
CA LYS A 81 -18.09 2.74 5.31
C LYS A 81 -17.72 2.23 6.71
N PRO A 82 -18.63 2.32 7.70
CA PRO A 82 -18.41 1.68 9.00
C PRO A 82 -18.05 0.20 8.87
N GLY A 83 -16.95 -0.20 9.49
CA GLY A 83 -16.35 -1.53 9.37
C GLY A 83 -15.37 -1.69 8.21
N ASP A 84 -15.05 -0.64 7.45
CA ASP A 84 -13.97 -0.68 6.46
C ASP A 84 -12.62 -0.29 7.09
N MET A 85 -11.55 -0.92 6.61
CA MET A 85 -10.18 -0.50 6.83
C MET A 85 -9.48 -0.33 5.48
N ILE A 86 -8.64 0.71 5.35
CA ILE A 86 -7.82 0.91 4.16
C ILE A 86 -6.37 1.15 4.55
N LYS A 87 -5.46 0.50 3.82
CA LYS A 87 -4.04 0.77 3.83
C LYS A 87 -3.57 1.14 2.42
N ILE A 88 -2.78 2.19 2.31
CA ILE A 88 -2.09 2.56 1.06
C ILE A 88 -0.60 2.39 1.30
N ALA A 89 0.04 1.56 0.50
CA ALA A 89 1.48 1.42 0.50
C ALA A 89 2.03 1.68 -0.90
N ARG A 90 3.21 2.29 -0.96
CA ARG A 90 3.98 2.43 -2.20
C ARG A 90 5.25 1.61 -2.13
N PHE A 91 5.76 1.22 -3.29
CA PHE A 91 7.03 0.53 -3.40
C PHE A 91 7.62 0.73 -4.80
N SER A 92 8.92 0.52 -4.94
CA SER A 92 9.66 0.55 -6.21
C SER A 92 10.72 -0.56 -6.21
N ALA A 93 11.78 -0.44 -7.04
CA ALA A 93 12.96 -1.29 -6.88
C ALA A 93 13.64 -1.00 -5.53
N SER A 94 14.15 -2.06 -4.90
CA SER A 94 15.05 -2.00 -3.74
C SER A 94 16.43 -1.43 -4.12
N TYR A 95 16.48 -0.28 -4.79
CA TYR A 95 17.69 0.42 -5.17
C TYR A 95 17.91 1.59 -4.19
N ARG A 96 19.07 1.60 -3.52
CA ARG A 96 19.54 2.71 -2.68
C ARG A 96 18.55 3.18 -1.59
N GLY A 97 18.02 2.27 -0.79
CA GLY A 97 17.24 2.63 0.41
C GLY A 97 15.76 2.95 0.17
N LEU A 98 15.24 2.72 -1.03
CA LEU A 98 13.80 2.75 -1.30
C LEU A 98 13.16 1.45 -0.80
N TYR A 99 12.44 1.54 0.31
CA TYR A 99 11.70 0.43 0.92
C TYR A 99 10.20 0.62 0.70
N PRO A 100 9.42 -0.47 0.66
CA PRO A 100 7.97 -0.36 0.71
C PRO A 100 7.53 0.47 1.92
N GLU A 101 6.77 1.53 1.65
CA GLU A 101 6.36 2.53 2.63
C GLU A 101 4.84 2.51 2.79
N LEU A 102 4.38 2.51 4.05
CA LEU A 102 2.97 2.69 4.38
C LEU A 102 2.65 4.17 4.45
N LEU A 103 1.87 4.66 3.49
CA LEU A 103 1.53 6.09 3.35
C LEU A 103 0.25 6.48 4.11
N PHE A 104 -0.64 5.51 4.29
CA PHE A 104 -1.94 5.71 4.89
C PHE A 104 -2.43 4.41 5.52
N SER A 105 -2.99 4.50 6.72
CA SER A 105 -3.68 3.40 7.39
C SER A 105 -4.80 3.98 8.24
N ARG A 106 -6.04 3.68 7.91
CA ARG A 106 -7.21 4.10 8.68
C ARG A 106 -8.23 2.97 8.73
N LYS A 107 -8.93 2.89 9.86
CA LYS A 107 -10.11 2.05 10.07
C LYS A 107 -11.28 2.98 10.41
N VAL A 108 -12.42 2.80 9.76
CA VAL A 108 -13.69 3.41 10.18
C VAL A 108 -14.38 2.33 11.01
N GLU A 109 -14.37 2.47 12.32
CA GLU A 109 -14.91 1.45 13.21
C GLU A 109 -16.41 1.24 12.96
N ALA A 110 -16.87 0.01 13.12
CA ALA A 110 -18.29 -0.31 13.03
C ALA A 110 -18.98 0.07 14.34
N MET A 111 -20.27 0.37 14.25
CA MET A 111 -21.12 0.38 15.44
C MET A 111 -21.02 -0.99 16.11
N PRO A 112 -20.80 -1.05 17.44
CA PRO A 112 -20.85 -2.31 18.16
C PRO A 112 -22.29 -2.86 18.16
N ASP A 113 -22.44 -4.11 18.59
CA ASP A 113 -23.75 -4.75 18.67
C ASP A 113 -24.66 -4.11 19.74
N ASP A 114 -25.96 -4.42 19.65
CA ASP A 114 -26.97 -3.84 20.53
C ASP A 114 -26.77 -4.26 22.00
N ALA A 115 -26.21 -5.45 22.25
CA ALA A 115 -25.94 -5.93 23.61
C ALA A 115 -24.84 -5.10 24.27
N TYR A 116 -23.76 -4.82 23.55
CA TYR A 116 -22.72 -3.90 23.97
C TYR A 116 -23.30 -2.51 24.22
N MET A 117 -24.06 -1.99 23.26
CA MET A 117 -24.65 -0.66 23.37
C MET A 117 -25.60 -0.58 24.56
N PHE A 118 -26.45 -1.57 24.82
CA PHE A 118 -27.42 -1.57 25.90
C PHE A 118 -26.78 -1.29 27.27
N ASN A 119 -25.64 -1.92 27.54
CA ASN A 119 -24.92 -1.86 28.81
C ASN A 119 -24.21 -0.53 29.10
N LEU A 120 -24.16 0.39 28.13
CA LEU A 120 -23.50 1.68 28.29
C LEU A 120 -24.44 2.73 28.90
N HIS A 121 -23.88 3.63 29.71
CA HIS A 121 -24.60 4.85 30.08
C HIS A 121 -24.86 5.72 28.85
N TYR A 122 -25.88 6.57 28.94
CA TYR A 122 -26.27 7.45 27.84
C TYR A 122 -25.10 8.31 27.30
N ARG A 123 -24.29 8.90 28.19
CA ARG A 123 -23.15 9.74 27.80
C ARG A 123 -22.09 8.96 27.02
N ASP A 124 -21.83 7.71 27.39
CA ASP A 124 -20.88 6.84 26.71
C ASP A 124 -21.38 6.44 25.32
N LYS A 125 -22.69 6.15 25.19
CA LYS A 125 -23.35 5.90 23.90
C LYS A 125 -23.17 7.08 22.95
N VAL A 126 -23.36 8.31 23.45
CA VAL A 126 -23.19 9.55 22.67
C VAL A 126 -21.71 9.72 22.26
N SER A 127 -20.79 9.59 23.21
CA SER A 127 -19.33 9.74 22.95
C SER A 127 -18.81 8.78 21.88
N ILE A 128 -19.25 7.51 21.93
CA ILE A 128 -18.89 6.52 20.90
C ILE A 128 -19.46 6.93 19.53
N LYS A 129 -20.75 7.29 19.46
CA LYS A 129 -21.39 7.68 18.20
C LYS A 129 -20.72 8.89 17.57
N GLU A 130 -20.42 9.91 18.36
CA GLU A 130 -19.71 11.11 17.91
C GLU A 130 -18.33 10.76 17.38
N CYS A 131 -17.56 9.94 18.11
CA CYS A 131 -16.25 9.49 17.66
C CYS A 131 -16.30 8.72 16.34
N LEU A 132 -17.28 7.82 16.17
CA LEU A 132 -17.43 7.04 14.93
C LEU A 132 -17.76 7.94 13.74
N GLU A 133 -18.63 8.94 13.92
CA GLU A 133 -18.96 9.90 12.87
C GLU A 133 -17.76 10.81 12.56
N GLU A 134 -17.01 11.24 13.57
CA GLU A 134 -15.76 11.97 13.38
C GLU A 134 -14.73 11.15 12.59
N GLN A 135 -14.51 9.87 12.93
CA GLN A 135 -13.60 8.96 12.20
C GLN A 135 -13.99 8.87 10.73
N LYS A 136 -15.30 8.67 10.46
CA LYS A 136 -15.85 8.62 9.10
C LYS A 136 -15.62 9.93 8.34
N ASN A 137 -15.83 11.08 8.97
CA ASN A 137 -15.62 12.38 8.34
C ASN A 137 -14.14 12.68 8.08
N ARG A 138 -13.25 12.35 9.03
CA ARG A 138 -11.79 12.40 8.83
C ARG A 138 -11.38 11.50 7.67
N PHE A 139 -11.89 10.27 7.61
CA PHE A 139 -11.61 9.35 6.52
C PHE A 139 -12.01 9.95 5.17
N LYS A 140 -13.24 10.46 5.03
CA LYS A 140 -13.75 11.07 3.80
C LYS A 140 -12.89 12.25 3.33
N LYS A 141 -12.31 13.01 4.26
CA LYS A 141 -11.41 14.14 3.97
C LYS A 141 -10.00 13.65 3.58
N ASP A 142 -9.40 12.80 4.40
CA ASP A 142 -7.98 12.45 4.29
C ASP A 142 -7.72 11.45 3.15
N PHE A 143 -8.61 10.46 2.97
CA PHE A 143 -8.35 9.36 2.03
C PHE A 143 -8.17 9.82 0.58
N PRO A 144 -9.06 10.65 -0.01
CA PRO A 144 -8.86 11.13 -1.38
C PRO A 144 -7.55 11.91 -1.56
N ILE A 145 -7.16 12.70 -0.55
CA ILE A 145 -5.92 13.50 -0.56
C ILE A 145 -4.72 12.56 -0.56
N LYS A 146 -4.69 11.59 0.36
CA LYS A 146 -3.57 10.64 0.53
C LYS A 146 -3.43 9.71 -0.68
N LEU A 147 -4.54 9.22 -1.23
CA LEU A 147 -4.52 8.44 -2.46
C LEU A 147 -4.01 9.25 -3.64
N THR A 148 -4.48 10.49 -3.80
CA THR A 148 -4.04 11.38 -4.88
C THR A 148 -2.54 11.68 -4.76
N ALA A 149 -2.05 11.96 -3.55
CA ALA A 149 -0.64 12.18 -3.30
C ALA A 149 0.18 10.93 -3.69
N ALA A 150 -0.23 9.75 -3.24
CA ALA A 150 0.45 8.49 -3.57
C ALA A 150 0.53 8.24 -5.09
N LEU A 151 -0.54 8.53 -5.84
CA LEU A 151 -0.59 8.37 -7.30
C LEU A 151 0.13 9.50 -8.08
N LYS A 152 0.43 10.64 -7.46
CA LYS A 152 1.20 11.74 -8.08
C LYS A 152 2.71 11.51 -8.04
N HIS A 153 3.21 10.71 -7.10
CA HIS A 153 4.64 10.44 -6.91
C HIS A 153 5.19 9.30 -7.79
N LEU A 154 4.47 8.92 -8.85
CA LEU A 154 4.94 7.90 -9.80
C LEU A 154 6.13 8.43 -10.61
N ASN A 155 7.17 7.62 -10.72
CA ASN A 155 8.38 7.90 -11.47
C ASN A 155 8.75 6.71 -12.38
N PRO A 156 8.26 6.70 -13.64
CA PRO A 156 8.55 5.62 -14.58
C PRO A 156 10.00 5.62 -15.10
N LYS A 157 10.83 6.57 -14.67
CA LYS A 157 12.27 6.63 -15.04
C LYS A 157 13.14 5.74 -14.15
N ILE A 158 12.59 5.15 -13.09
CA ILE A 158 13.33 4.22 -12.24
C ILE A 158 13.66 2.95 -13.06
N PRO A 159 14.95 2.57 -13.19
CA PRO A 159 15.41 1.62 -14.22
C PRO A 159 15.14 0.14 -13.91
N LYS A 160 14.84 -0.19 -12.65
CA LYS A 160 14.52 -1.54 -12.21
C LYS A 160 13.25 -1.50 -11.37
N THR A 161 12.49 -2.58 -11.38
CA THR A 161 11.33 -2.78 -10.51
C THR A 161 11.45 -4.17 -9.92
N GLU A 162 11.53 -4.25 -8.59
CA GLU A 162 11.56 -5.52 -7.85
C GLU A 162 10.19 -5.79 -7.22
N LEU A 163 9.18 -6.03 -8.05
CA LEU A 163 7.81 -6.33 -7.62
C LEU A 163 7.78 -7.54 -6.70
N LEU A 164 8.46 -8.63 -7.07
CA LEU A 164 8.35 -9.88 -6.32
C LEU A 164 8.80 -9.74 -4.86
N GLY A 165 9.94 -9.09 -4.65
CA GLY A 165 10.47 -8.82 -3.30
C GLY A 165 9.52 -7.92 -2.50
N SER A 166 9.11 -6.81 -3.10
CA SER A 166 8.20 -5.83 -2.50
C SER A 166 6.84 -6.44 -2.15
N LEU A 167 6.22 -7.18 -3.08
CA LEU A 167 4.94 -7.85 -2.87
C LEU A 167 5.04 -8.94 -1.81
N LYS A 168 6.13 -9.70 -1.76
CA LYS A 168 6.36 -10.67 -0.67
C LYS A 168 6.45 -9.96 0.68
N GLN A 169 7.19 -8.86 0.77
CA GLN A 169 7.33 -8.12 2.02
C GLN A 169 6.00 -7.47 2.45
N LEU A 170 5.31 -6.80 1.53
CA LEU A 170 4.03 -6.13 1.78
C LEU A 170 2.93 -7.12 2.14
N SER A 171 2.85 -8.25 1.45
CA SER A 171 1.88 -9.29 1.79
C SER A 171 2.08 -9.81 3.21
N LYS A 172 3.33 -10.08 3.61
CA LYS A 172 3.67 -10.49 4.99
C LYS A 172 3.38 -9.40 6.04
N LYS A 173 3.72 -8.14 5.74
CA LYS A 173 3.61 -7.04 6.72
C LYS A 173 2.21 -6.46 6.83
N LEU A 174 1.46 -6.37 5.73
CA LEU A 174 0.19 -5.65 5.68
C LEU A 174 -1.02 -6.57 5.51
N VAL A 175 -0.94 -7.58 4.64
CA VAL A 175 -2.10 -8.41 4.26
C VAL A 175 -2.28 -9.61 5.19
N VAL A 176 -1.17 -10.23 5.61
CA VAL A 176 -1.14 -11.39 6.50
C VAL A 176 -1.74 -11.14 7.89
N PRO A 177 -1.50 -9.99 8.55
CA PRO A 177 -2.17 -9.64 9.80
C PRO A 177 -3.69 -9.77 9.73
N ASN A 178 -4.31 -10.25 10.80
CA ASN A 178 -5.74 -10.54 10.85
C ASN A 178 -6.55 -9.32 11.31
N GLU A 179 -6.38 -8.18 10.63
CA GLU A 179 -7.05 -6.91 10.98
C GLU A 179 -8.41 -6.74 10.30
N ALA A 180 -8.75 -7.59 9.33
CA ALA A 180 -10.03 -7.57 8.63
C ALA A 180 -10.54 -8.98 8.32
N LEU A 181 -11.86 -9.19 8.41
CA LEU A 181 -12.55 -10.46 8.13
C LEU A 181 -12.46 -10.84 6.64
N SER A 182 -12.69 -9.86 5.76
CA SER A 182 -12.50 -10.01 4.32
C SER A 182 -11.43 -9.05 3.83
N LYS A 183 -10.60 -9.51 2.90
CA LYS A 183 -9.42 -8.77 2.43
C LYS A 183 -9.45 -8.65 0.91
N THR A 184 -9.16 -7.44 0.44
CA THR A 184 -9.03 -7.10 -0.96
C THR A 184 -7.73 -6.35 -1.17
N VAL A 185 -6.90 -6.78 -2.11
CA VAL A 185 -5.72 -6.05 -2.57
C VAL A 185 -6.03 -5.42 -3.91
N LEU A 186 -5.76 -4.12 -4.04
CA LEU A 186 -5.68 -3.43 -5.32
C LEU A 186 -4.20 -3.12 -5.59
N LEU A 187 -3.58 -3.89 -6.48
CA LEU A 187 -2.24 -3.64 -6.97
C LEU A 187 -2.31 -2.71 -8.19
N VAL A 188 -1.66 -1.56 -8.11
CA VAL A 188 -1.52 -0.61 -9.22
C VAL A 188 -0.09 -0.74 -9.73
N SER A 189 0.10 -1.46 -10.84
CA SER A 189 1.41 -1.76 -11.42
C SER A 189 1.28 -2.20 -12.88
N ASP A 190 2.32 -1.96 -13.67
CA ASP A 190 2.42 -2.55 -15.00
C ASP A 190 2.76 -4.05 -14.98
N GLY A 191 3.13 -4.58 -13.82
CA GLY A 191 3.48 -5.99 -13.63
C GLY A 191 4.80 -6.39 -14.29
N MET A 192 5.59 -5.41 -14.71
CA MET A 192 6.81 -5.64 -15.47
C MET A 192 8.01 -5.80 -14.55
N GLU A 193 8.11 -6.99 -13.95
CA GLU A 193 9.24 -7.37 -13.09
C GLU A 193 10.58 -7.22 -13.82
N ASN A 194 11.55 -6.57 -13.18
CA ASN A 194 12.90 -6.39 -13.70
C ASN A 194 13.94 -6.56 -12.58
N SER A 195 14.05 -7.78 -12.04
CA SER A 195 14.99 -8.12 -10.98
C SER A 195 16.05 -9.14 -11.42
N SER A 196 16.98 -9.43 -10.50
CA SER A 196 17.99 -10.49 -10.66
C SER A 196 17.39 -11.90 -10.69
N VAL A 197 16.16 -12.08 -10.20
CA VAL A 197 15.53 -13.41 -10.12
C VAL A 197 14.82 -13.76 -11.42
N ILE A 198 13.99 -12.85 -11.90
CA ILE A 198 13.36 -12.88 -13.22
C ILE A 198 13.28 -11.46 -13.75
N SER A 199 13.33 -11.33 -15.07
CA SER A 199 12.95 -10.09 -15.74
C SER A 199 11.93 -10.45 -16.81
N PHE A 200 10.91 -9.63 -17.00
CA PHE A 200 10.01 -9.71 -18.15
C PHE A 200 10.48 -8.82 -19.31
N TYR A 201 11.54 -8.04 -19.10
CA TYR A 201 12.16 -7.22 -20.13
C TYR A 201 13.32 -7.91 -20.83
N LYS A 202 13.41 -7.68 -22.14
CA LYS A 202 14.67 -7.77 -22.91
C LYS A 202 14.62 -6.73 -24.01
N ASN A 203 15.67 -5.91 -24.17
CA ASN A 203 15.77 -4.88 -25.20
C ASN A 203 14.56 -3.91 -25.24
N LYS A 204 14.05 -3.49 -24.08
CA LYS A 204 12.86 -2.63 -23.92
C LYS A 204 11.55 -3.21 -24.44
N ASN A 205 11.49 -4.53 -24.65
CA ASN A 205 10.28 -5.27 -25.02
C ASN A 205 9.95 -6.34 -23.96
N LEU A 206 8.67 -6.68 -23.88
CA LEU A 206 8.20 -7.83 -23.11
C LEU A 206 8.70 -9.11 -23.80
N ARG A 207 9.48 -9.93 -23.09
CA ARG A 207 9.97 -11.19 -23.64
C ARG A 207 8.94 -12.30 -23.48
N SER A 208 8.96 -13.30 -24.37
CA SER A 208 8.25 -14.55 -24.13
C SER A 208 8.88 -15.32 -22.96
N PHE A 209 8.04 -15.99 -22.16
CA PHE A 209 8.47 -16.81 -21.03
C PHE A 209 7.44 -17.89 -20.72
N ASN A 210 7.89 -18.99 -20.09
CA ASN A 210 7.00 -20.07 -19.67
C ASN A 210 6.50 -19.81 -18.25
N VAL A 211 5.19 -19.59 -18.10
CA VAL A 211 4.56 -19.27 -16.80
C VAL A 211 4.77 -20.38 -15.77
N LYS A 212 4.52 -21.64 -16.11
CA LYS A 212 4.63 -22.79 -15.19
C LYS A 212 6.05 -22.95 -14.64
N ALA A 213 7.05 -22.88 -15.52
CA ALA A 213 8.46 -22.93 -15.14
C ALA A 213 8.86 -21.74 -14.26
N THR A 214 8.35 -20.55 -14.59
CA THR A 214 8.64 -19.31 -13.84
C THR A 214 8.06 -19.39 -12.42
N ILE A 215 6.78 -19.74 -12.27
CA ILE A 215 6.14 -19.93 -10.95
C ILE A 215 6.89 -20.99 -10.13
N SER A 216 7.27 -22.11 -10.75
CA SER A 216 8.03 -23.17 -10.08
C SER A 216 9.40 -22.67 -9.58
N LYS A 217 10.11 -21.86 -10.38
CA LYS A 217 11.37 -21.21 -10.00
C LYS A 217 11.15 -20.27 -8.81
N LEU A 218 10.10 -19.44 -8.84
CA LEU A 218 9.81 -18.49 -7.76
C LEU A 218 9.49 -19.21 -6.45
N ARG A 219 8.73 -20.31 -6.50
CA ARG A 219 8.46 -21.15 -5.33
C ARG A 219 9.75 -21.70 -4.72
N ARG A 220 10.63 -22.29 -5.54
CA ARG A 220 11.93 -22.82 -5.07
C ARG A 220 12.84 -21.74 -4.47
N LYS A 221 12.81 -20.53 -5.03
CA LYS A 221 13.56 -19.37 -4.52
C LYS A 221 12.88 -18.67 -3.34
N GLY A 222 11.73 -19.17 -2.86
CA GLY A 222 10.98 -18.54 -1.78
C GLY A 222 10.48 -17.13 -2.11
N MET A 223 10.27 -16.80 -3.38
CA MET A 223 9.86 -15.46 -3.83
C MET A 223 8.34 -15.30 -3.97
N MET A 224 7.56 -16.26 -3.47
CA MET A 224 6.10 -16.17 -3.47
C MET A 224 5.62 -15.24 -2.35
N GLY A 225 4.61 -14.41 -2.66
CA GLY A 225 3.87 -13.65 -1.66
C GLY A 225 2.89 -14.51 -0.86
N PHE A 226 2.38 -13.95 0.24
CA PHE A 226 1.46 -14.62 1.17
C PHE A 226 0.12 -13.89 1.24
N TRP A 227 -0.89 -14.38 0.52
CA TRP A 227 -2.12 -13.62 0.31
C TRP A 227 -3.31 -14.05 1.18
N LYS A 228 -3.20 -15.14 1.96
CA LYS A 228 -4.18 -15.57 3.00
C LYS A 228 -5.67 -15.33 2.63
N ASN A 229 -6.18 -16.01 1.59
CA ASN A 229 -7.58 -15.95 1.17
C ASN A 229 -8.08 -14.54 0.76
N THR A 230 -7.16 -13.66 0.35
CA THR A 230 -7.45 -12.30 -0.13
C THR A 230 -7.89 -12.33 -1.59
N LYS A 231 -8.83 -11.47 -1.98
CA LYS A 231 -9.13 -11.16 -3.38
C LYS A 231 -8.08 -10.18 -3.91
N VAL A 232 -7.41 -10.49 -5.01
CA VAL A 232 -6.39 -9.60 -5.60
C VAL A 232 -6.90 -9.04 -6.91
N TYR A 233 -6.81 -7.73 -7.06
CA TYR A 233 -7.09 -7.01 -8.29
C TYR A 233 -5.83 -6.29 -8.72
N MET A 234 -5.47 -6.39 -9.99
CA MET A 234 -4.32 -5.68 -10.54
C MET A 234 -4.75 -4.77 -11.68
N TYR A 235 -4.38 -3.50 -11.57
CA TYR A 235 -4.67 -2.46 -12.55
C TYR A 235 -3.38 -1.93 -13.18
N GLY A 236 -3.38 -1.81 -14.50
CA GLY A 236 -2.25 -1.28 -15.27
C GLY A 236 -1.34 -2.34 -15.91
N THR A 237 -1.63 -3.63 -15.76
CA THR A 237 -0.76 -4.70 -16.28
C THR A 237 -0.48 -4.57 -17.77
N GLY A 238 0.80 -4.65 -18.16
CA GLY A 238 1.26 -4.60 -19.54
C GLY A 238 1.38 -3.19 -20.13
N LEU A 239 1.23 -2.13 -19.33
CA LEU A 239 1.54 -0.78 -19.79
C LEU A 239 3.01 -0.67 -20.17
N MET A 240 3.27 -0.03 -21.31
CA MET A 240 4.62 0.29 -21.77
C MET A 240 4.90 1.78 -21.57
N PRO A 241 6.10 2.17 -21.11
CA PRO A 241 6.48 3.57 -20.98
C PRO A 241 6.47 4.33 -22.31
N ASP A 242 6.77 3.64 -23.42
CA ASP A 242 6.78 4.19 -24.76
C ASP A 242 5.47 3.87 -25.49
N LYS A 243 4.65 4.90 -25.72
CA LYS A 243 3.35 4.78 -26.41
C LYS A 243 3.45 4.28 -27.85
N LYS A 244 4.63 4.39 -28.48
CA LYS A 244 4.85 3.89 -29.86
C LYS A 244 5.14 2.40 -29.90
N ARG A 245 5.44 1.78 -28.75
CA ARG A 245 5.68 0.34 -28.65
C ARG A 245 4.42 -0.37 -28.21
N TYR A 246 3.87 -1.15 -29.12
CA TYR A 246 2.77 -2.04 -28.83
C TYR A 246 3.31 -3.35 -28.25
N ALA A 247 2.82 -3.74 -27.08
CA ALA A 247 3.08 -5.07 -26.53
C ALA A 247 2.18 -6.07 -27.27
N ASP A 248 2.78 -7.12 -27.82
CA ASP A 248 2.03 -8.19 -28.48
C ASP A 248 0.92 -8.73 -27.55
N PRO A 249 -0.36 -8.81 -27.99
CA PRO A 249 -1.48 -9.15 -27.13
C PRO A 249 -1.34 -10.50 -26.44
N LYS A 250 -0.75 -11.48 -27.14
CA LYS A 250 -0.48 -12.82 -26.59
C LYS A 250 0.54 -12.74 -25.46
N THR A 251 1.55 -11.90 -25.61
CA THR A 251 2.56 -11.69 -24.58
C THR A 251 1.99 -10.94 -23.36
N VAL A 252 1.10 -9.96 -23.57
CA VAL A 252 0.34 -9.31 -22.47
C VAL A 252 -0.57 -10.31 -21.76
N GLN A 253 -1.27 -11.16 -22.50
CA GLN A 253 -2.10 -12.22 -21.91
C GLN A 253 -1.27 -13.20 -21.07
N ASN A 254 -0.09 -13.57 -21.56
CA ASN A 254 0.83 -14.42 -20.81
C ASN A 254 1.33 -13.76 -19.52
N LEU A 255 1.54 -12.44 -19.53
CA LEU A 255 1.87 -11.65 -18.34
C LEU A 255 0.71 -11.62 -17.34
N LYS A 256 -0.53 -11.39 -17.81
CA LYS A 256 -1.72 -11.44 -16.95
C LYS A 256 -1.87 -12.80 -16.31
N TYR A 257 -1.78 -13.86 -17.11
CA TYR A 257 -1.84 -15.23 -16.64
C TYR A 257 -0.75 -15.55 -15.62
N PHE A 258 0.47 -15.05 -15.81
CA PHE A 258 1.52 -15.17 -14.81
C PHE A 258 1.11 -14.59 -13.45
N TRP A 259 0.60 -13.36 -13.42
CA TRP A 259 0.22 -12.70 -12.18
C TRP A 259 -0.96 -13.40 -11.49
N GLU A 260 -1.96 -13.85 -12.24
CA GLU A 260 -3.05 -14.68 -11.71
C GLU A 260 -2.50 -15.92 -11.01
N ARG A 261 -1.62 -16.67 -11.69
CA ARG A 261 -1.00 -17.88 -11.13
C ARG A 261 -0.09 -17.56 -9.95
N TYR A 262 0.60 -16.43 -9.95
CA TYR A 262 1.44 -15.99 -8.83
C TYR A 262 0.63 -15.74 -7.56
N PHE A 263 -0.47 -15.00 -7.66
CA PHE A 263 -1.33 -14.69 -6.52
C PHE A 263 -2.03 -15.94 -5.99
N VAL A 264 -2.62 -16.77 -6.87
CA VAL A 264 -3.28 -18.02 -6.49
C VAL A 264 -2.30 -18.99 -5.85
N ALA A 265 -1.10 -19.17 -6.42
CA ALA A 265 -0.08 -20.03 -5.82
C ALA A 265 0.45 -19.51 -4.46
N GLY A 266 0.32 -18.22 -4.18
CA GLY A 266 0.59 -17.60 -2.88
C GLY A 266 -0.60 -17.60 -1.91
N GLY A 267 -1.70 -18.29 -2.25
CA GLY A 267 -2.88 -18.45 -1.39
C GLY A 267 -3.92 -17.33 -1.49
N ALA A 268 -3.98 -16.60 -2.60
CA ALA A 268 -5.10 -15.69 -2.87
C ALA A 268 -6.38 -16.48 -3.18
N LYS A 269 -7.54 -15.93 -2.82
CA LYS A 269 -8.85 -16.52 -3.13
C LYS A 269 -9.17 -16.43 -4.61
N SER A 270 -8.91 -15.26 -5.18
CA SER A 270 -9.07 -14.95 -6.60
C SER A 270 -8.06 -13.88 -6.99
N ALA A 271 -7.77 -13.82 -8.28
CA ALA A 271 -6.92 -12.80 -8.87
C ALA A 271 -7.55 -12.34 -10.19
N GLU A 272 -7.81 -11.04 -10.33
CA GLU A 272 -8.35 -10.43 -11.53
C GLU A 272 -7.37 -9.37 -12.05
N ILE A 273 -6.84 -9.56 -13.26
CA ILE A 273 -5.74 -8.76 -13.80
C ILE A 273 -6.20 -7.98 -15.03
N GLY A 274 -6.18 -6.64 -14.98
CA GLY A 274 -6.52 -5.78 -16.12
C GLY A 274 -7.43 -4.62 -15.73
N THR A 275 -8.69 -4.66 -16.15
CA THR A 275 -9.73 -3.69 -15.79
C THR A 275 -10.56 -4.28 -14.65
N PRO A 276 -10.08 -4.22 -13.40
CA PRO A 276 -10.78 -4.85 -12.29
C PRO A 276 -12.10 -4.12 -12.04
N GLU A 277 -13.17 -4.86 -11.82
CA GLU A 277 -14.33 -4.35 -11.11
C GLU A 277 -14.16 -4.74 -9.64
N LEU A 278 -13.92 -3.75 -8.77
CA LEU A 278 -13.91 -4.02 -7.33
C LEU A 278 -15.34 -4.34 -6.89
N LEU A 279 -15.69 -5.63 -6.85
CA LEU A 279 -16.99 -6.08 -6.38
C LEU A 279 -17.17 -5.66 -4.92
N LEU A 280 -18.06 -4.68 -4.68
CA LEU A 280 -18.54 -4.30 -3.36
C LEU A 280 -19.48 -5.39 -2.84
N THR A 281 -18.98 -6.60 -2.58
CA THR A 281 -19.76 -7.60 -1.86
C THR A 281 -19.69 -7.26 -0.36
N ALA A 282 -20.70 -6.53 0.11
CA ALA A 282 -21.18 -6.64 1.48
C ALA A 282 -22.65 -7.05 1.35
N LEU A 283 -22.98 -8.16 2.01
CA LEU A 283 -24.27 -8.83 2.03
C LEU A 283 -25.40 -7.84 2.35
N ASN A 284 -26.56 -8.07 1.72
CA ASN A 284 -27.87 -7.63 2.22
C ASN A 284 -28.05 -8.06 3.68
#